data_AF-A0A968A081-F1
#
_entry.id   AF-A0A968A081-F1
#
_cell.length_a   1.000
_cell.length_b   1.000
_cell.length_c   1.000
_cell.angle_alpha   90.00
_cell.angle_beta   90.00
_cell.angle_gamma   90.00
#
_symmetry.space_group_name_H-M   'P 1'
#
loop_
_entity.id
_entity.type
_entity.pdbx_description
1 polymer ?
#
loop_
_entity_poly.entity_id
_entity_poly.type
_entity_poly.pdbx_seq_one_letter_code
_entity_poly.pdbx_strand_id
1 'polypeptide(L)'
;RCLQAGCPDAITRLTHSPPVETVDDVDETISLPLLGEMAPDEVSLPVVTLILGLLDSINPCAFFVLLFLLTLMIHAHSRARMLTVGLVFISFSGLIYFLFMAAWLNLFLATGGIR
;
A
#
# COMPACT_ATOMS: atom_id res chain seq x y z
N ARG A 1 -22.43 -30.20 -17.47
CA ARG A 1 -21.75 -31.17 -18.38
C ARG A 1 -20.22 -31.00 -18.41
N CYS A 2 -19.58 -30.13 -17.61
CA CYS A 2 -18.11 -29.99 -17.62
C CYS A 2 -17.38 -30.96 -16.66
N LEU A 3 -18.05 -31.48 -15.64
CA LEU A 3 -17.50 -32.54 -14.76
C LEU A 3 -17.27 -33.88 -15.46
N GLN A 4 -17.80 -34.06 -16.67
CA GLN A 4 -17.73 -35.32 -17.42
C GLN A 4 -17.01 -35.20 -18.77
N ALA A 5 -16.75 -33.97 -19.24
CA ALA A 5 -16.10 -33.70 -20.52
C ALA A 5 -14.87 -32.78 -20.42
N GLY A 6 -14.43 -32.44 -19.20
CA GLY A 6 -13.33 -31.50 -18.96
C GLY A 6 -13.77 -30.04 -19.16
N CYS A 7 -13.37 -29.15 -18.25
CA CYS A 7 -13.43 -27.72 -18.52
C CYS A 7 -12.24 -27.34 -19.41
N PRO A 8 -12.40 -26.43 -20.38
CA PRO A 8 -11.25 -25.81 -21.02
C PRO A 8 -10.49 -24.99 -19.97
N ASP A 9 -9.26 -25.39 -19.67
CA ASP A 9 -8.41 -24.71 -18.70
C ASP A 9 -8.07 -23.29 -19.16
N ALA A 10 -8.17 -22.34 -18.25
CA ALA A 10 -7.78 -20.94 -18.48
C ALA A 10 -6.29 -20.83 -18.86
N ILE A 11 -5.46 -21.77 -18.41
CA ILE A 11 -4.03 -21.85 -18.76
C ILE A 11 -3.85 -22.00 -20.26
N THR A 12 -4.64 -22.85 -20.93
CA THR A 12 -4.57 -23.06 -22.38
C THR A 12 -4.98 -21.82 -23.18
N ARG A 13 -5.85 -20.96 -22.62
CA ARG A 13 -6.17 -19.66 -23.23
C ARG A 13 -5.05 -18.63 -23.09
N LEU A 14 -4.24 -18.71 -22.04
CA LEU A 14 -3.03 -17.88 -21.92
C LEU A 14 -1.91 -18.36 -22.84
N THR A 15 -1.85 -19.67 -23.12
CA THR A 15 -0.89 -20.24 -24.08
C THR A 15 -1.27 -19.97 -25.54
N HIS A 16 -2.53 -19.60 -25.80
CA HIS A 16 -3.06 -19.32 -27.12
C HIS A 16 -3.54 -17.86 -27.28
N SER A 17 -2.89 -16.94 -26.57
CA SER A 17 -2.76 -15.60 -27.13
C SER A 17 -2.09 -15.70 -28.50
N PRO A 18 -2.40 -14.79 -29.46
CA PRO A 18 -1.56 -14.61 -30.63
C PRO A 18 -0.10 -14.48 -30.19
N PRO A 19 0.91 -14.70 -31.07
CA PRO A 19 2.28 -14.33 -30.72
C PRO A 19 2.18 -12.94 -30.12
N VAL A 20 2.69 -12.78 -28.91
CA VAL A 20 3.00 -11.46 -28.38
C VAL A 20 3.70 -10.79 -29.54
N GLU A 21 3.03 -9.82 -30.18
CA GLU A 21 3.75 -8.87 -30.98
C GLU A 21 4.82 -8.42 -30.01
N THR A 22 6.05 -8.81 -30.31
CA THR A 22 7.23 -8.27 -29.71
C THR A 22 6.99 -6.78 -29.81
N VAL A 23 6.56 -6.19 -28.69
CA VAL A 23 6.82 -4.79 -28.45
C VAL A 23 8.32 -4.76 -28.60
N ASP A 24 8.74 -4.29 -29.79
CA ASP A 24 10.11 -3.96 -30.12
C ASP A 24 10.77 -3.48 -28.84
N ASP A 25 11.91 -4.07 -28.51
CA ASP A 25 12.95 -3.54 -27.62
C ASP A 25 12.69 -2.07 -27.26
N VAL A 26 11.80 -1.83 -26.29
CA VAL A 26 11.69 -0.53 -25.66
C VAL A 26 12.66 -0.69 -24.55
N ASP A 27 13.90 -0.26 -24.80
CA ASP A 27 14.74 0.35 -23.78
C ASP A 27 13.78 1.07 -22.82
N GLU A 28 13.52 0.43 -21.67
CA GLU A 28 12.35 0.65 -20.79
C GLU A 28 12.54 1.98 -20.05
N THR A 29 12.72 3.05 -20.79
CA THR A 29 12.96 4.40 -20.36
C THR A 29 11.59 5.02 -20.11
N ILE A 30 11.12 4.88 -18.88
CA ILE A 30 9.94 5.61 -18.42
C ILE A 30 10.33 7.09 -18.39
N SER A 31 9.94 7.83 -19.44
CA SER A 31 10.24 9.25 -19.58
C SER A 31 9.34 10.06 -18.65
N LEU A 32 9.82 10.34 -17.43
CA LEU A 32 9.13 11.23 -16.51
C LEU A 32 9.40 12.69 -16.91
N PRO A 33 8.36 13.51 -17.15
CA PRO A 33 8.48 14.86 -17.73
C PRO A 33 9.21 15.88 -16.85
N LEU A 34 9.57 15.52 -15.61
CA LEU A 34 10.37 16.34 -14.70
C LEU A 34 11.77 15.78 -14.43
N LEU A 35 12.01 14.49 -14.73
CA LEU A 35 13.21 13.76 -14.31
C LEU A 35 14.06 13.26 -15.50
N GLY A 36 13.52 13.17 -16.71
CA GLY A 36 14.23 12.59 -17.86
C GLY A 36 14.14 11.07 -17.90
N GLU A 37 14.74 10.47 -18.93
CA GLU A 37 14.74 9.02 -19.17
C GLU A 37 15.51 8.30 -18.06
N MET A 38 14.80 7.47 -17.28
CA MET A 38 15.35 6.74 -16.15
C MET A 38 15.07 5.26 -16.38
N ALA A 39 16.12 4.45 -16.55
CA ALA A 39 15.97 3.00 -16.54
C ALA A 39 15.46 2.58 -15.14
N PRO A 40 14.35 1.82 -15.04
CA PRO A 40 13.78 1.38 -13.76
C PRO A 40 14.75 0.54 -12.92
N ASP A 41 15.81 0.00 -13.53
CA ASP A 41 16.91 -0.70 -12.87
C ASP A 41 17.84 0.21 -12.04
N GLU A 42 17.88 1.51 -12.30
CA GLU A 42 18.74 2.46 -11.57
C GLU A 42 18.03 3.17 -10.40
N VAL A 43 16.70 3.01 -10.28
CA VAL A 43 15.95 3.61 -9.19
C VAL A 43 16.10 2.73 -7.95
N SER A 44 17.01 3.13 -7.08
CA SER A 44 17.27 2.45 -5.82
C SER A 44 15.97 2.27 -5.00
N LEU A 45 15.60 1.01 -4.73
CA LEU A 45 14.54 0.61 -3.77
C LEU A 45 14.45 1.49 -2.50
N PRO A 46 15.55 1.91 -1.85
CA PRO A 46 15.48 2.82 -0.70
C PRO A 46 14.98 4.23 -1.04
N VAL A 47 15.23 4.76 -2.24
CA VAL A 47 14.75 6.10 -2.64
C VAL A 47 13.23 6.07 -2.83
N VAL A 48 12.70 5.06 -3.50
CA VAL A 48 11.24 4.86 -3.63
C VAL A 48 10.60 4.69 -2.25
N THR A 49 11.22 3.89 -1.38
CA THR A 49 10.75 3.68 -0.01
C THR A 49 10.75 4.99 0.79
N LEU A 50 11.79 5.82 0.64
CA LEU A 50 11.87 7.12 1.30
C LEU A 50 10.78 8.07 0.81
N ILE A 51 10.54 8.14 -0.49
CA ILE A 51 9.49 8.98 -1.08
C ILE A 51 8.11 8.54 -0.60
N LEU A 52 7.82 7.24 -0.66
CA LEU A 52 6.56 6.69 -0.17
C LEU A 52 6.38 6.91 1.34
N GLY A 53 7.44 6.74 2.12
CA GLY A 53 7.44 7.01 3.56
C GLY A 53 7.23 8.48 3.90
N LEU A 54 7.82 9.40 3.12
CA LEU A 54 7.60 10.84 3.26
C LEU A 54 6.15 11.23 2.92
N LEU A 55 5.62 10.67 1.83
CA LEU A 55 4.23 10.88 1.43
C LEU A 55 3.25 10.33 2.49
N ASP A 56 3.55 9.17 3.07
CA ASP A 56 2.75 8.59 4.17
C ASP A 56 2.92 9.35 5.49
N SER A 57 4.06 9.99 5.73
CA SER A 57 4.25 10.84 6.92
C SER A 57 3.47 12.16 6.84
N ILE A 58 3.26 12.68 5.62
CA ILE A 58 2.39 13.84 5.35
C ILE A 58 0.91 13.44 5.34
N ASN A 59 0.59 12.15 5.47
CA ASN A 59 -0.77 11.68 5.62
C ASN A 59 -1.41 12.34 6.86
N PRO A 60 -2.54 13.05 6.70
CA PRO A 60 -3.20 13.73 7.82
C PRO A 60 -3.54 12.78 8.97
N CYS A 61 -3.68 11.48 8.70
CA CYS A 61 -3.91 10.45 9.71
C CYS A 61 -2.70 10.27 10.66
N ALA A 62 -1.48 10.09 10.13
CA ALA A 62 -0.28 9.83 10.93
C ALA A 62 0.13 11.07 11.76
N PHE A 63 0.06 12.25 11.15
CA PHE A 63 0.41 13.50 11.79
C PHE A 63 -0.50 13.86 12.97
N PHE A 64 -1.82 13.65 12.83
CA PHE A 64 -2.79 13.94 13.89
C PHE A 64 -2.56 13.09 15.14
N VAL A 65 -2.22 11.81 14.95
CA VAL A 65 -1.91 10.87 16.04
C VAL A 65 -0.64 11.29 16.77
N LEU A 66 0.42 11.64 16.04
CA LEU A 66 1.69 12.11 16.59
C LEU A 66 1.54 13.40 17.41
N LEU A 67 0.81 14.39 16.89
CA LEU A 67 0.56 15.65 17.59
C LEU A 67 -0.22 15.45 18.90
N PHE A 68 -1.20 14.55 18.89
CA PHE A 68 -1.97 14.24 20.08
C PHE A 68 -1.11 13.59 21.17
N LEU A 69 -0.25 12.64 20.79
CA LEU A 69 0.73 12.04 21.72
C LEU A 69 1.68 13.07 22.31
N LEU A 70 2.24 13.93 21.45
CA LEU A 70 3.19 14.96 21.87
C LEU A 70 2.54 15.92 22.87
N THR A 71 1.32 16.37 22.58
CA THR A 71 0.54 17.26 23.46
C THR A 71 0.26 16.62 24.83
N LEU A 72 -0.08 15.33 24.87
CA LEU A 72 -0.35 14.62 26.11
C LEU A 72 0.92 14.37 26.93
N MET A 73 2.05 14.10 26.29
CA MET A 73 3.34 13.95 26.98
C MET A 73 3.80 15.26 27.65
N ILE A 74 3.58 16.40 27.00
CA ILE A 74 3.93 17.72 27.55
C ILE A 74 3.16 18.01 28.85
N HIS A 75 1.93 17.52 28.98
CA HIS A 75 1.08 17.77 30.16
C HIS A 75 1.26 16.72 31.29
N ALA A 76 1.98 15.63 31.04
CA ALA A 76 2.11 14.53 31.99
C ALA A 76 3.33 14.72 32.92
N HIS A 77 3.11 15.34 34.07
CA HIS A 77 4.15 15.57 35.10
C HIS A 77 4.66 14.29 35.81
N SER A 78 4.11 13.11 35.51
CA SER A 78 4.48 11.83 36.15
C SER A 78 4.62 10.70 35.11
N ARG A 79 5.75 9.97 35.19
CA ARG A 79 6.17 8.91 34.25
C ARG A 79 5.14 7.77 34.12
N ALA A 80 4.49 7.40 35.23
CA ALA A 80 3.50 6.34 35.23
C ALA A 80 2.22 6.76 34.48
N ARG A 81 1.73 7.99 34.72
CA ARG A 81 0.57 8.53 33.99
C ARG A 81 0.85 8.73 32.51
N MET A 82 2.07 9.15 32.17
CA MET A 82 2.50 9.33 30.78
C MET A 82 2.39 8.01 30.00
N LEU A 83 2.81 6.89 30.59
CA LEU A 83 2.75 5.58 29.94
C LEU A 83 1.31 5.08 29.78
N THR A 84 0.47 5.19 30.83
CA THR A 84 -0.94 4.74 30.73
C THR A 84 -1.70 5.53 29.66
N VAL A 85 -1.52 6.85 29.62
CA VAL A 85 -2.21 7.73 28.67
C VAL A 85 -1.73 7.50 27.24
N GLY A 86 -0.41 7.40 27.04
CA GLY A 86 0.16 7.09 25.73
C GLY A 86 -0.30 5.73 25.20
N LEU A 87 -0.33 4.71 26.05
CA LEU A 87 -0.72 3.36 25.66
C LEU A 87 -2.20 3.26 25.30
N VAL A 88 -3.09 3.87 26.08
CA VAL A 88 -4.53 3.94 25.74
C VAL A 88 -4.71 4.65 24.41
N PHE A 89 -4.06 5.80 24.22
CA PHE A 89 -4.17 6.54 22.98
C PHE A 89 -3.68 5.75 21.74
N ILE A 90 -2.47 5.21 21.80
CA ILE A 90 -1.89 4.41 20.72
C ILE A 90 -2.77 3.19 20.43
N SER A 91 -3.32 2.54 21.47
CA SER A 91 -4.20 1.38 21.31
C SER A 91 -5.49 1.74 20.57
N PHE A 92 -6.15 2.84 20.94
CA PHE A 92 -7.39 3.27 20.27
C PHE A 92 -7.13 3.75 18.84
N SER A 93 -6.11 4.57 18.61
CA SER A 93 -5.73 5.01 17.26
C SER A 93 -5.33 3.84 16.37
N GLY A 94 -4.51 2.92 16.88
CA GLY A 94 -4.12 1.71 16.17
C GLY A 94 -5.30 0.82 15.84
N LEU A 95 -6.23 0.63 16.79
CA LEU A 95 -7.44 -0.16 16.57
C LEU A 95 -8.32 0.45 15.47
N ILE A 96 -8.58 1.75 15.50
CA ILE A 96 -9.39 2.42 14.47
C ILE A 96 -8.71 2.34 13.11
N TYR A 97 -7.40 2.59 13.04
CA TYR A 97 -6.64 2.48 11.79
C TYR A 97 -6.68 1.06 11.22
N PHE A 98 -6.47 0.05 12.07
CA PHE A 98 -6.55 -1.35 11.68
C PHE A 98 -7.93 -1.70 11.14
N LEU A 99 -9.01 -1.29 11.82
CA LEU A 99 -10.38 -1.53 11.37
C LEU A 99 -10.65 -0.88 10.01
N PHE A 100 -10.15 0.33 9.79
CA PHE A 100 -10.33 1.03 8.53
C PHE A 100 -9.60 0.34 7.38
N MET A 101 -8.34 -0.06 7.59
CA MET A 101 -7.56 -0.81 6.60
C MET A 101 -8.16 -2.19 6.32
N ALA A 102 -8.63 -2.89 7.35
CA ALA A 102 -9.32 -4.16 7.21
C ALA A 102 -10.63 -4.00 6.44
N ALA A 103 -11.42 -2.96 6.73
CA ALA A 103 -12.66 -2.67 6.01
C ALA A 103 -12.39 -2.37 4.53
N TRP A 104 -11.36 -1.57 4.23
CA TRP A 104 -10.96 -1.24 2.88
C TRP A 104 -10.49 -2.46 2.09
N LEU A 105 -9.69 -3.32 2.71
CA LEU A 105 -9.28 -4.60 2.13
C LEU A 105 -10.50 -5.49 1.84
N ASN A 106 -11.40 -5.65 2.81
CA ASN A 106 -12.62 -6.44 2.63
C ASN A 106 -13.53 -5.84 1.55
N LEU A 107 -13.60 -4.52 1.44
CA LEU A 107 -14.35 -3.82 0.41
C LEU A 107 -13.75 -4.07 -0.99
N PHE A 108 -12.42 -4.04 -1.12
CA PHE A 108 -11.76 -4.34 -2.39
C PHE A 108 -11.85 -5.81 -2.79
N LEU A 109 -11.78 -6.74 -1.84
CA LEU A 109 -12.05 -8.14 -2.13
C LEU A 109 -13.51 -8.35 -2.54
N ALA A 110 -14.44 -7.72 -1.83
CA ALA A 110 -15.87 -7.83 -2.12
C ALA A 110 -16.22 -7.24 -3.49
N THR A 111 -15.66 -6.09 -3.86
CA THR A 111 -15.92 -5.42 -5.15
C THR A 111 -15.08 -6.00 -6.29
N GLY A 112 -13.84 -6.41 -6.03
CA GLY A 112 -12.95 -7.07 -6.99
C GLY A 112 -13.39 -8.50 -7.36
N GLY A 113 -14.17 -9.16 -6.50
CA GLY A 113 -14.83 -10.44 -6.79
C GLY A 113 -16.13 -10.33 -7.60
N ILE A 114 -16.61 -9.13 -7.93
CA ILE A 114 -17.82 -8.90 -8.75
C ILE A 114 -17.47 -8.73 -10.25
N ARG A 115 -16.47 -9.46 -10.74
CA ARG A 115 -16.20 -9.59 -12.18
C ARG A 115 -16.26 -11.05 -12.60
#